data_AF-A0A8D9EFD8-F1
#
_entry.id   AF-A0A8D9EFD8-F1
#
_cell.length_a   1.000
_cell.length_b   1.000
_cell.length_c   1.000
_cell.angle_alpha   90.00
_cell.angle_beta   90.00
_cell.angle_gamma   90.00
#
_symmetry.space_group_name_H-M   'P 1'
#
loop_
_entity.id
_entity.type
_entity.pdbx_description
1 polymer ?
#
loop_
_entity_poly.entity_id
_entity_poly.type
_entity_poly.pdbx_seq_one_letter_code
_entity_poly.pdbx_strand_id
1 'polypeptide(L)'
;MMEITHSLRLIASICLLQIVLGCNIPTVLRGSWFSWENGKNTVTEINAETMTSKGVCVDMKEDFHVNYTIVFQHAEDNCYHCVKFLVRTVNVLEKMDSGCVSLRPGVTPTVDNVCKKLASDQSLVTLFSENYVPVNCRSSLEGVWQFAYQVNLNACLFLYLILLWGSQFS
;
A
#
# COMPACT_ATOMS: atom_id res chain seq x y z
N MET A 1 39.78 -55.09 11.01
CA MET A 1 38.68 -56.00 10.61
C MET A 1 37.63 -55.87 11.71
N MET A 2 36.81 -54.80 11.68
CA MET A 2 35.51 -54.69 11.01
C MET A 2 34.46 -55.61 11.64
N GLU A 3 33.59 -55.04 12.46
CA GLU A 3 32.21 -55.47 12.70
C GLU A 3 31.44 -54.18 13.01
N ILE A 4 30.53 -53.83 12.10
CA ILE A 4 29.67 -52.63 12.08
C ILE A 4 28.28 -53.10 12.53
N THR A 5 27.63 -52.46 13.50
CA THR A 5 26.15 -52.35 13.52
C THR A 5 25.60 -51.42 14.63
N HIS A 6 24.84 -50.42 14.17
CA HIS A 6 23.66 -49.80 14.79
C HIS A 6 23.72 -49.18 16.20
N SER A 7 23.91 -47.86 16.24
CA SER A 7 23.04 -47.00 17.07
C SER A 7 22.88 -45.62 16.41
N LEU A 8 21.78 -45.51 15.65
CA LEU A 8 21.24 -44.25 15.14
C LEU A 8 21.08 -43.25 16.29
N ARG A 9 21.92 -42.23 16.34
CA ARG A 9 21.59 -40.95 17.00
C ARG A 9 21.40 -39.91 15.90
N LEU A 10 20.23 -39.95 15.29
CA LEU A 10 19.67 -38.80 14.58
C LEU A 10 19.41 -37.73 15.63
N ILE A 11 20.41 -36.88 15.86
CA ILE A 11 20.15 -35.57 16.45
C ILE A 11 19.40 -34.84 15.35
N ALA A 12 18.07 -34.90 15.43
CA ALA A 12 17.20 -34.01 14.69
C ALA A 12 17.54 -32.59 15.15
N SER A 13 18.54 -31.99 14.50
CA SER A 13 18.72 -30.56 14.44
C SER A 13 17.52 -30.04 13.67
N ILE A 14 16.40 -29.94 14.38
CA ILE A 14 15.30 -29.07 14.03
C ILE A 14 15.91 -27.69 14.19
N CYS A 15 16.61 -27.24 13.15
CA CYS A 15 16.81 -25.83 12.92
C CYS A 15 15.41 -25.28 12.90
N LEU A 16 15.04 -24.59 13.98
CA LEU A 16 13.90 -23.70 14.01
C LEU A 16 14.18 -22.66 12.92
N LEU A 17 13.84 -23.01 11.68
CA LEU A 17 13.45 -22.04 10.69
C LEU A 17 12.24 -21.36 11.31
N GLN A 18 12.51 -20.34 12.12
CA GLN A 18 11.57 -19.28 12.34
C GLN A 18 11.32 -18.73 10.95
N ILE A 19 10.28 -19.23 10.31
CA ILE A 19 9.65 -18.53 9.21
C ILE A 19 9.23 -17.23 9.86
N VAL A 20 10.03 -16.18 9.68
CA VAL A 20 9.54 -14.82 9.81
C VAL A 20 8.42 -14.80 8.79
N LEU A 21 7.18 -14.96 9.26
CA LEU A 21 5.98 -14.72 8.48
C LEU A 21 5.96 -13.21 8.25
N GLY A 22 6.88 -12.74 7.40
CA GLY A 22 6.86 -11.41 6.87
C GLY A 22 5.54 -11.24 6.16
N CYS A 23 4.88 -10.11 6.39
CA CYS A 23 3.70 -9.78 5.63
C CYS A 23 4.05 -9.72 4.14
N ASN A 24 3.15 -10.21 3.29
CA ASN A 24 3.29 -10.12 1.85
C ASN A 24 2.27 -9.08 1.36
N ILE A 25 2.74 -7.85 1.11
CA ILE A 25 1.87 -6.74 0.71
C ILE A 25 1.21 -7.09 -0.62
N PRO A 26 -0.13 -7.03 -0.77
CA PRO A 26 -0.82 -7.45 -1.98
C PRO A 26 -0.39 -6.69 -3.24
N THR A 27 -0.39 -7.37 -4.39
CA THR A 27 0.07 -6.80 -5.67
C THR A 27 -0.69 -5.56 -6.10
N VAL A 28 -1.96 -5.42 -5.71
CA VAL A 28 -2.79 -4.23 -5.98
C VAL A 28 -2.25 -2.95 -5.32
N LEU A 29 -1.48 -3.08 -4.24
CA LEU A 29 -0.83 -1.96 -3.56
C LEU A 29 0.60 -1.71 -4.04
N ARG A 30 1.22 -2.68 -4.71
CA ARG A 30 2.63 -2.59 -5.12
C ARG A 30 2.80 -1.65 -6.31
N GLY A 31 3.97 -1.04 -6.39
CA GLY A 31 4.37 -0.15 -7.47
C GLY A 31 4.90 1.18 -6.96
N SER A 32 5.05 2.12 -7.90
CA SER A 32 5.46 3.49 -7.60
C SER A 32 4.26 4.42 -7.71
N TRP A 33 4.04 5.20 -6.65
CA TRP A 33 2.86 6.01 -6.45
C TRP A 33 3.23 7.46 -6.23
N PHE A 34 2.74 8.34 -7.09
CA PHE A 34 2.85 9.78 -6.97
C PHE A 34 1.76 10.37 -6.07
N SER A 35 2.13 11.37 -5.28
CA SER A 35 1.19 12.15 -4.45
C SER A 35 1.70 13.56 -4.19
N TRP A 36 0.79 14.45 -3.81
CA TRP A 36 1.12 15.77 -3.29
C TRP A 36 0.92 15.78 -1.77
N GLU A 37 2.01 15.79 -1.03
CA GLU A 37 2.01 15.72 0.43
C GLU A 37 2.79 16.91 1.01
N ASN A 38 2.23 17.59 2.01
CA ASN A 38 2.90 18.70 2.71
C ASN A 38 3.48 19.79 1.79
N GLY A 39 2.81 20.09 0.67
CA GLY A 39 3.26 21.10 -0.29
C GLY A 39 4.38 20.63 -1.23
N LYS A 40 4.63 19.33 -1.34
CA LYS A 40 5.69 18.75 -2.16
C LYS A 40 5.21 17.53 -2.93
N ASN A 41 5.79 17.36 -4.12
CA ASN A 41 5.73 16.10 -4.88
C ASN A 41 6.44 14.98 -4.12
N THR A 42 5.71 13.91 -3.81
CA THR A 42 6.20 12.72 -3.12
C THR A 42 5.95 11.49 -3.96
N VAL A 43 7.00 10.68 -4.15
CA VAL A 43 6.90 9.35 -4.75
C VAL A 43 7.08 8.32 -3.66
N THR A 44 6.12 7.41 -3.56
CA THR A 44 6.11 6.30 -2.61
C THR A 44 6.24 5.00 -3.40
N GLU A 45 7.30 4.25 -3.14
CA GLU A 45 7.46 2.90 -3.66
C GLU A 45 6.97 1.88 -2.61
N ILE A 46 6.13 0.95 -3.07
CA ILE A 46 5.60 -0.14 -2.26
C ILE A 46 5.97 -1.44 -2.96
N ASN A 47 6.71 -2.31 -2.27
CA ASN A 47 7.06 -3.63 -2.78
C ASN A 47 6.37 -4.73 -1.95
N ALA A 48 6.85 -5.98 -2.02
CA ALA A 48 6.23 -7.09 -1.31
C ALA A 48 6.36 -6.99 0.23
N GLU A 49 7.34 -6.24 0.73
CA GLU A 49 7.75 -6.27 2.14
C GLU A 49 7.94 -4.86 2.73
N THR A 50 8.14 -3.82 1.92
CA THR A 50 8.52 -2.49 2.40
C THR A 50 7.75 -1.37 1.69
N MET A 51 7.75 -0.21 2.35
CA MET A 51 7.23 1.05 1.82
C MET A 51 8.24 2.17 2.08
N THR A 52 8.51 2.99 1.06
CA THR A 52 9.39 4.16 1.19
C THR A 52 8.98 5.01 2.39
N SER A 53 9.96 5.49 3.18
CA SER A 53 9.79 6.30 4.40
C SER A 53 9.12 5.63 5.60
N LYS A 54 8.60 4.40 5.48
CA LYS A 54 7.90 3.71 6.57
C LYS A 54 8.62 2.45 7.07
N GLY A 55 9.40 1.82 6.19
CA GLY A 55 10.23 0.67 6.53
C GLY A 55 9.62 -0.67 6.12
N VAL A 56 9.87 -1.71 6.93
CA VAL A 56 9.50 -3.10 6.64
C VAL A 56 8.15 -3.41 7.27
N CYS A 57 7.28 -4.06 6.53
CA CYS A 57 5.98 -4.46 7.04
C CYS A 57 6.12 -5.66 8.00
N VAL A 58 5.41 -5.58 9.12
CA VAL A 58 5.49 -6.56 10.23
C VAL A 58 4.15 -7.20 10.57
N ASP A 59 3.05 -6.54 10.23
CA ASP A 59 1.70 -7.08 10.38
C ASP A 59 0.75 -6.42 9.38
N MET A 60 -0.31 -7.13 9.00
CA MET A 60 -1.30 -6.62 8.05
C MET A 60 -2.68 -7.24 8.31
N LYS A 61 -3.70 -6.41 8.11
CA LYS A 61 -5.10 -6.81 8.07
C LYS A 61 -5.71 -6.40 6.74
N GLU A 62 -6.38 -7.35 6.10
CA GLU A 62 -7.13 -7.16 4.86
C GLU A 62 -8.63 -7.24 5.14
N ASP A 63 -9.37 -6.23 4.68
CA ASP A 63 -10.82 -6.17 4.76
C ASP A 63 -11.39 -6.02 3.32
N PHE A 64 -12.03 -7.09 2.83
CA PHE A 64 -12.74 -7.15 1.54
C PHE A 64 -11.90 -6.83 0.28
N HIS A 65 -10.58 -7.05 0.31
CA HIS A 65 -9.65 -6.76 -0.81
C HIS A 65 -9.64 -5.29 -1.29
N VAL A 66 -10.22 -4.38 -0.51
CA VAL A 66 -10.31 -2.94 -0.83
C VAL A 66 -9.72 -2.09 0.28
N ASN A 67 -9.74 -2.58 1.52
CA ASN A 67 -9.19 -1.89 2.68
C ASN A 67 -8.05 -2.72 3.25
N TYR A 68 -6.86 -2.12 3.30
CA TYR A 68 -5.68 -2.77 3.83
C TYR A 68 -5.11 -1.92 4.95
N THR A 69 -4.95 -2.50 6.14
CA THR A 69 -4.30 -1.84 7.27
C THR A 69 -2.98 -2.54 7.53
N ILE A 70 -1.88 -1.82 7.36
CA ILE A 70 -0.53 -2.38 7.40
C ILE A 70 0.27 -1.68 8.49
N VAL A 71 1.01 -2.46 9.27
CA VAL A 71 1.99 -1.97 10.23
C VAL A 71 3.38 -2.08 9.62
N PHE A 72 4.08 -0.96 9.53
CA PHE A 72 5.47 -0.88 9.13
C PHE A 72 6.36 -0.57 10.33
N GLN A 73 7.57 -1.13 10.33
CA GLN A 73 8.63 -0.85 11.29
C GLN A 73 9.78 -0.14 10.58
N HIS A 74 10.11 1.05 11.07
CA HIS A 74 11.32 1.75 10.69
C HIS A 74 12.46 1.32 11.62
N ALA A 75 13.43 0.57 11.09
CA ALA A 75 14.49 -0.05 11.88
C ALA A 75 15.43 0.98 12.52
N GLU A 76 15.66 2.12 11.88
CA GLU A 76 16.58 3.16 12.36
C GLU A 76 16.09 3.82 13.66
N ASP A 77 14.80 4.16 13.72
CA ASP A 77 14.21 4.86 14.86
C ASP A 77 13.45 3.92 15.82
N ASN A 78 13.47 2.61 15.54
CA ASN A 78 12.68 1.58 16.24
C ASN A 78 11.21 1.99 16.42
N CYS A 79 10.64 2.54 15.35
CA CYS A 79 9.32 3.14 15.35
C CYS A 79 8.36 2.35 14.48
N TYR A 80 7.09 2.28 14.89
CA TYR A 80 6.02 1.67 14.10
C TYR A 80 5.12 2.73 13.47
N HIS A 81 4.72 2.49 12.24
CA HIS A 81 3.76 3.29 11.49
C HIS A 81 2.58 2.41 11.10
N CYS A 82 1.37 2.88 11.37
CA CYS A 82 0.18 2.27 10.81
C CYS A 82 -0.21 3.02 9.53
N VAL A 83 -0.43 2.30 8.44
CA VAL A 83 -0.92 2.87 7.19
C VAL A 83 -2.16 2.11 6.76
N LYS A 84 -3.25 2.83 6.51
CA LYS A 84 -4.45 2.26 5.92
C LYS A 84 -4.57 2.72 4.46
N PHE A 85 -4.68 1.76 3.56
CA PHE A 85 -4.92 1.96 2.15
C PHE A 85 -6.37 1.62 1.79
N LEU A 86 -6.94 2.43 0.90
CA LEU A 86 -8.21 2.17 0.23
C LEU A 86 -7.95 2.09 -1.27
N VAL A 87 -8.24 0.93 -1.85
CA VAL A 87 -8.15 0.73 -3.30
C VAL A 87 -9.38 1.36 -3.96
N ARG A 88 -9.18 2.40 -4.77
CA ARG A 88 -10.26 3.03 -5.55
C ARG A 88 -10.32 2.47 -6.96
N THR A 89 -9.17 2.37 -7.61
CA THR A 89 -8.99 1.70 -8.91
C THR A 89 -7.58 1.11 -8.98
N VAL A 90 -7.25 0.41 -10.06
CA VAL A 90 -5.89 -0.07 -10.31
C VAL A 90 -4.84 1.05 -10.44
N ASN A 91 -5.27 2.31 -10.67
CA ASN A 91 -4.38 3.46 -10.86
C ASN A 91 -4.49 4.50 -9.74
N VAL A 92 -5.41 4.31 -8.79
CA VAL A 92 -5.70 5.29 -7.74
C VAL A 92 -5.88 4.56 -6.42
N LEU A 93 -5.02 4.89 -5.46
CA LEU A 93 -5.17 4.51 -4.06
C LEU A 93 -5.43 5.76 -3.23
N GLU A 94 -6.04 5.56 -2.08
CA GLU A 94 -6.03 6.55 -1.01
C GLU A 94 -5.32 5.93 0.19
N LYS A 95 -4.57 6.75 0.92
CA LYS A 95 -3.95 6.34 2.17
C LYS A 95 -4.21 7.32 3.29
N MET A 96 -4.16 6.81 4.51
CA MET A 96 -3.89 7.60 5.71
C MET A 96 -2.88 6.85 6.56
N ASP A 97 -1.97 7.60 7.17
CA ASP A 97 -0.94 7.04 8.04
C ASP A 97 -0.94 7.71 9.41
N SER A 98 -0.56 6.92 10.41
CA SER A 98 -0.25 7.46 11.73
C SER A 98 1.17 8.04 11.72
N GLY A 99 1.40 9.00 12.62
CA GLY A 99 2.76 9.34 13.03
C GLY A 99 3.49 8.16 13.67
N CYS A 100 4.70 8.43 14.16
CA CYS A 100 5.52 7.45 14.84
C CYS A 100 4.85 6.93 16.13
N VAL A 101 4.73 5.60 16.26
CA VAL A 101 4.19 4.94 17.46
C VAL A 101 5.27 4.06 18.09
N SER A 102 5.68 4.42 19.31
CA SER A 102 6.58 3.58 20.12
C SER A 102 5.77 2.62 20.98
N LEU A 103 6.10 1.33 20.91
CA LEU A 103 5.52 0.29 21.74
C LEU A 103 6.35 0.05 23.01
N ARG A 104 5.68 -0.39 24.09
CA ARG A 104 6.39 -0.82 25.30
C ARG A 104 7.13 -2.13 25.03
N PRO A 105 8.27 -2.38 25.70
CA PRO A 105 8.97 -3.65 25.59
C PRO A 105 8.04 -4.84 25.91
N GLY A 106 8.09 -5.87 25.07
CA GLY A 106 7.28 -7.09 25.23
C GLY A 106 5.87 -7.04 24.62
N VAL A 107 5.43 -5.90 24.05
CA VAL A 107 4.18 -5.82 23.29
C VAL A 107 4.44 -6.20 21.83
N THR A 108 3.63 -7.10 21.29
CA THR A 108 3.70 -7.49 19.88
C THR A 108 3.16 -6.37 18.96
N PRO A 109 3.85 -6.04 17.85
CA PRO A 109 3.47 -4.97 16.94
C PRO A 109 2.36 -5.40 15.98
N THR A 110 1.17 -5.65 16.52
CA THR A 110 0.00 -6.01 15.72
C THR A 110 -0.78 -4.78 15.25
N VAL A 111 -1.58 -4.94 14.19
CA VAL A 111 -2.53 -3.92 13.69
C VAL A 111 -3.38 -3.38 14.84
N ASP A 112 -3.95 -4.26 15.66
CA ASP A 112 -4.80 -3.86 16.78
C ASP A 112 -4.06 -3.02 17.82
N ASN A 113 -2.75 -3.18 18.00
CA ASN A 113 -1.96 -2.45 18.98
C ASN A 113 -1.43 -1.12 18.46
N VAL A 114 -0.97 -1.08 17.21
CA VAL A 114 -0.35 0.12 16.61
C VAL A 114 -1.40 1.07 16.05
N CYS A 115 -2.44 0.54 15.39
CA CYS A 115 -3.40 1.34 14.63
C CYS A 115 -4.53 1.96 15.47
N LYS A 116 -4.53 1.81 16.80
CA LYS A 116 -5.58 2.37 17.69
C LYS A 116 -5.77 3.88 17.55
N LYS A 117 -4.70 4.58 17.19
CA LYS A 117 -4.67 6.05 17.07
C LYS A 117 -4.98 6.56 15.68
N LEU A 118 -5.24 5.68 14.71
CA LEU A 118 -5.61 6.10 13.37
C LEU A 118 -7.03 6.68 13.43
N ALA A 119 -7.14 8.01 13.37
CA ALA A 119 -8.40 8.70 13.54
C ALA A 119 -9.26 8.54 12.28
N SER A 120 -10.54 8.22 12.45
CA SER A 120 -11.45 7.98 11.31
C SER A 120 -11.76 9.26 10.51
N ASP A 121 -11.50 10.43 11.08
CA ASP A 121 -11.70 11.76 10.52
C ASP A 121 -10.43 12.35 9.89
N GLN A 122 -9.32 11.62 9.89
CA GLN A 122 -8.09 12.05 9.25
C GLN A 122 -8.27 12.20 7.74
N SER A 123 -7.70 13.27 7.17
CA SER A 123 -7.69 13.48 5.72
C SER A 123 -6.91 12.39 5.00
N LEU A 124 -7.51 11.84 3.94
CA LEU A 124 -6.86 10.88 3.05
C LEU A 124 -5.94 11.60 2.07
N VAL A 125 -4.81 10.98 1.77
CA VAL A 125 -3.91 11.36 0.67
C VAL A 125 -4.18 10.46 -0.52
N THR A 126 -4.47 11.05 -1.68
CA THR A 126 -4.64 10.31 -2.93
C THR A 126 -3.28 10.04 -3.58
N LEU A 127 -3.09 8.78 -3.96
CA LEU A 127 -1.91 8.24 -4.62
C LEU A 127 -2.27 7.85 -6.06
N PHE A 128 -1.47 8.28 -7.02
CA PHE A 128 -1.63 7.97 -8.43
C PHE A 128 -0.49 7.08 -8.92
N SER A 129 -0.81 5.98 -9.62
CA SER A 129 0.22 5.08 -10.16
C SER A 129 1.08 5.83 -11.18
N GLU A 130 2.40 5.78 -11.03
CA GLU A 130 3.33 6.30 -12.03
C GLU A 130 3.36 5.43 -13.30
N ASN A 131 3.05 4.14 -13.14
CA ASN A 131 2.94 3.18 -14.24
C ASN A 131 1.46 2.89 -14.50
N TYR A 132 0.72 3.89 -14.98
CA TYR A 132 -0.71 3.75 -15.19
C TYR A 132 -1.04 2.67 -16.23
N VAL A 133 -2.04 1.86 -15.94
CA VAL A 133 -2.61 0.90 -16.89
C VAL A 133 -3.87 1.53 -17.51
N PRO A 134 -3.98 1.62 -18.85
CA PRO A 134 -5.20 2.10 -19.48
C PRO A 134 -6.40 1.27 -19.05
N VAL A 135 -7.41 1.93 -18.49
CA VAL A 135 -8.68 1.31 -18.08
C VAL A 135 -9.84 1.95 -18.83
N ASN A 136 -10.90 1.18 -19.07
CA ASN A 136 -12.08 1.71 -19.75
C ASN A 136 -12.80 2.70 -18.82
N CYS A 137 -12.87 3.98 -19.23
CA CYS A 137 -13.50 5.04 -18.44
C CYS A 137 -14.93 4.71 -18.00
N ARG A 138 -15.71 3.97 -18.82
CA ARG A 138 -17.09 3.58 -18.47
C ARG A 138 -17.14 2.55 -17.34
N SER A 139 -16.14 1.69 -17.23
CA SER A 139 -16.07 0.65 -16.19
C SER A 139 -15.29 1.10 -14.95
N SER A 140 -14.54 2.22 -15.04
CA SER A 140 -13.75 2.77 -13.93
C SER A 140 -14.47 3.87 -13.15
N LEU A 141 -15.62 4.33 -13.64
CA LEU A 141 -16.41 5.40 -13.05
C LEU A 141 -17.81 4.89 -12.72
N GLU A 142 -18.02 4.41 -11.50
CA GLU A 142 -19.37 4.08 -11.00
C GLU A 142 -19.99 5.34 -10.36
N GLY A 143 -21.10 5.85 -10.93
CA GLY A 143 -21.84 6.99 -10.37
C GLY A 143 -22.44 7.96 -11.40
N VAL A 144 -23.15 8.99 -10.90
CA VAL A 144 -23.64 10.14 -11.68
C VAL A 144 -22.67 11.29 -11.51
N TRP A 145 -22.11 11.78 -12.62
CA TRP A 145 -21.09 12.82 -12.61
C TRP A 145 -21.67 14.16 -13.06
N GLN A 146 -21.39 15.21 -12.32
CA GLN A 146 -21.69 16.60 -12.67
C GLN A 146 -20.35 17.30 -12.88
N PHE A 147 -20.12 17.82 -14.08
CA PHE A 147 -18.89 18.52 -14.42
C PHE A 147 -19.17 20.02 -14.46
N ALA A 148 -18.39 20.79 -13.69
CA ALA A 148 -18.35 22.24 -13.80
C ALA A 148 -17.17 22.63 -14.72
N TYR A 149 -17.44 23.45 -15.73
CA TYR A 149 -16.39 23.99 -16.59
C TYR A 149 -16.05 25.42 -16.17
N GLN A 150 -14.76 25.77 -16.16
CA GLN A 150 -14.30 27.16 -16.11
C GLN A 150 -13.60 27.48 -17.43
N VAL A 151 -14.13 28.47 -18.14
CA VAL A 151 -13.53 29.00 -19.38
C VAL A 151 -12.62 30.17 -18.99
N ASN A 152 -11.32 29.92 -18.83
CA ASN A 152 -10.33 30.99 -18.81
C ASN A 152 -9.81 31.18 -20.23
N LEU A 153 -10.00 32.40 -20.77
CA LEU A 153 -9.46 32.84 -22.05
C LEU A 153 -7.92 32.94 -21.95
N ASN A 154 -7.25 31.80 -22.11
CA ASN A 154 -6.00 31.60 -22.85
C ASN A 154 -5.47 30.20 -22.50
N ALA A 155 -5.50 29.31 -23.51
CA ALA A 155 -5.08 27.91 -23.52
C ALA A 155 -6.00 26.89 -22.83
N CYS A 156 -6.88 26.29 -23.64
CA CYS A 156 -7.49 24.99 -23.37
C CYS A 156 -6.41 23.89 -23.38
N LEU A 157 -5.95 23.46 -22.20
CA LEU A 157 -5.09 22.27 -22.09
C LEU A 157 -5.82 21.00 -21.62
N PHE A 158 -7.16 21.01 -21.67
CA PHE A 158 -7.99 19.86 -21.29
C PHE A 158 -9.04 19.47 -22.34
N LEU A 159 -8.78 19.77 -23.63
CA LEU A 159 -9.75 19.51 -24.71
C LEU A 159 -9.26 18.58 -25.83
N TYR A 160 -8.03 18.06 -25.77
CA TYR A 160 -7.56 17.14 -26.80
C TYR A 160 -7.91 15.66 -26.57
N LEU A 161 -8.46 15.29 -25.41
CA LEU A 161 -8.84 13.89 -25.13
C LEU A 161 -10.35 13.61 -25.28
N ILE A 162 -11.20 14.64 -25.42
CA ILE A 162 -12.66 14.44 -25.58
C ILE A 162 -13.09 14.60 -27.05
N LEU A 163 -12.40 15.41 -27.85
CA LEU A 163 -12.82 15.66 -29.25
C LEU A 163 -12.48 14.51 -30.24
N LEU A 164 -11.71 13.51 -29.84
CA LEU A 164 -11.50 12.30 -30.66
C LEU A 164 -12.50 11.17 -30.36
N TRP A 165 -13.43 11.35 -29.41
CA TRP A 165 -14.44 10.35 -29.04
C TRP A 165 -15.86 10.71 -29.50
N GLY A 166 -16.00 11.72 -30.36
CA GLY A 166 -17.29 12.16 -30.92
C GLY A 166 -17.59 11.69 -32.35
N SER A 167 -16.66 11.03 -33.04
CA SER A 167 -16.79 10.78 -34.50
C SER A 167 -16.94 9.31 -34.91
N GLN A 168 -17.19 8.38 -33.98
CA GLN A 168 -17.30 6.95 -34.32
C GLN A 168 -18.62 6.27 -33.89
N PHE A 169 -19.65 7.07 -33.61
CA PHE A 169 -21.02 6.58 -33.46
C PHE A 169 -21.98 7.40 -34.33
N SER A 170 -22.08 7.00 -35.60
CA SER A 170 -23.23 7.19 -36.49
C SER A 170 -23.31 5.99 -37.42
#